data_AF-A0A6P2F8X6-F1
#
_entry.id   AF-A0A6P2F8X6-F1
#
_cell.length_a   1.000
_cell.length_b   1.000
_cell.length_c   1.000
_cell.angle_alpha   90.00
_cell.angle_beta   90.00
_cell.angle_gamma   90.00
#
_symmetry.space_group_name_H-M   'P 1'
#
loop_
_entity.id
_entity.type
_entity.pdbx_description
1 polymer ?
#
loop_
_entity_poly.entity_id
_entity_poly.type
_entity_poly.pdbx_seq_one_letter_code
_entity_poly.pdbx_strand_id
1 'polypeptide(L)'
;MTKSLLLVDLENVHKVDLSRLDESYRAIIYVGANQNPPKASRKKETAHRFTRVDFQKIEGTGKNALDFHIAFQLGRTIETAPDTLCIVLSKDKGFDPLLNHLNKNGMQCRRINSLDELVPVVIQVASVEAVPAIEVIVCKRCHKASTIEHHGGQWCTNCGCFASPPDKKLLPSLQPGFEDRSRDAEEDYAIYSVCGWCHQNTDMTGGIYDDGEWMCGGCIGRYAR
;
A
#
# COMPACT_ATOMS: atom_id res chain seq x y z
N MET A 1 -8.42 18.09 1.59
CA MET A 1 -7.08 17.95 2.21
C MET A 1 -6.39 16.75 1.61
N THR A 2 -5.18 16.92 1.08
CA THR A 2 -4.29 15.81 0.71
C THR A 2 -4.00 15.00 1.96
N LYS A 3 -4.46 13.75 1.98
CA LYS A 3 -4.20 12.84 3.10
C LYS A 3 -2.79 12.30 2.90
N SER A 4 -1.95 12.46 3.91
CA SER A 4 -0.60 11.89 3.90
C SER A 4 -0.60 10.59 4.71
N LEU A 5 -0.10 9.51 4.12
CA LEU A 5 0.06 8.22 4.80
C LEU A 5 1.53 7.97 5.10
N LEU A 6 1.88 7.99 6.38
CA LEU A 6 3.21 7.66 6.89
C LEU A 6 3.26 6.16 7.23
N LEU A 7 4.12 5.40 6.53
CA LEU A 7 4.39 3.99 6.79
C LEU A 7 5.75 3.90 7.48
N VAL A 8 5.76 3.45 8.73
CA VAL A 8 6.96 3.47 9.58
C VAL A 8 7.51 2.07 9.75
N ASP A 9 8.76 1.90 9.36
CA ASP A 9 9.56 0.71 9.61
C ASP A 9 10.30 0.88 10.96
N LEU A 10 9.74 0.26 12.01
CA LEU A 10 10.32 0.32 13.35
C LEU A 10 11.53 -0.61 13.54
N GLU A 11 11.74 -1.58 12.64
CA GLU A 11 12.97 -2.38 12.63
C GLU A 11 14.16 -1.51 12.27
N ASN A 12 13.97 -0.57 11.36
CA ASN A 12 15.03 0.32 10.90
C ASN A 12 15.11 1.66 11.68
N VAL A 13 13.96 2.16 12.17
CA VAL A 13 13.85 3.44 12.89
C VAL A 13 13.36 3.19 14.32
N HIS A 14 14.26 2.76 15.20
CA HIS A 14 13.95 2.30 16.57
C HIS A 14 13.28 3.32 17.50
N LYS A 15 13.25 4.62 17.15
CA LYS A 15 12.55 5.68 17.90
C LYS A 15 11.88 6.62 16.93
N VAL A 16 10.58 6.81 17.12
CA VAL A 16 9.74 7.63 16.24
C VAL A 16 8.93 8.56 17.13
N ASP A 17 9.19 9.86 17.01
CA ASP A 17 8.41 10.89 17.70
C ASP A 17 7.37 11.47 16.75
N LEU A 18 6.15 10.94 16.83
CA LEU A 18 5.04 11.39 16.00
C LEU A 18 4.52 12.78 16.40
N SER A 19 5.04 13.42 17.46
CA SER A 19 4.60 14.74 17.96
C SER A 19 4.51 15.82 16.90
N ARG A 20 5.28 15.67 15.81
CA ARG A 20 5.42 16.61 14.69
C ARG A 20 4.39 16.47 13.59
N LEU A 21 3.60 15.40 13.58
CA LEU A 21 2.54 15.23 12.60
C LEU A 21 1.35 16.14 12.94
N ASP A 22 0.41 16.28 12.02
CA ASP A 22 -0.87 16.94 12.28
C ASP A 22 -2.02 16.03 11.81
N GLU A 23 -3.24 16.55 11.83
CA GLU A 23 -4.45 15.80 11.46
C GLU A 23 -4.49 15.39 9.98
N SER A 24 -3.68 16.00 9.12
CA SER A 24 -3.55 15.63 7.70
C SER A 24 -2.78 14.33 7.48
N TYR A 25 -2.09 13.85 8.53
CA TYR A 25 -1.34 12.60 8.51
C TYR A 25 -2.11 11.45 9.14
N ARG A 26 -2.09 10.32 8.45
CA ARG A 26 -2.33 9.00 9.02
C ARG A 26 -1.01 8.27 9.13
N ALA A 27 -0.75 7.58 10.23
CA ALA A 27 0.46 6.78 10.39
C ALA A 27 0.14 5.30 10.65
N ILE A 28 0.89 4.41 10.02
CA ILE A 28 0.91 2.98 10.32
C ILE A 28 2.33 2.63 10.74
N ILE A 29 2.50 2.17 11.98
CA ILE A 29 3.78 1.72 12.53
C ILE A 29 3.84 0.21 12.46
N TYR A 30 4.73 -0.29 11.61
CA TYR A 30 5.03 -1.71 11.51
C TYR A 30 6.06 -2.11 12.55
N VAL A 31 5.75 -3.14 13.32
CA VAL A 31 6.58 -3.64 14.43
C VAL A 31 6.98 -5.08 14.11
N GLY A 32 8.28 -5.36 14.13
CA GLY A 32 8.81 -6.71 13.91
C GLY A 32 8.23 -7.73 14.91
N ALA A 33 8.15 -9.00 14.53
CA ALA A 33 7.54 -10.05 15.36
C ALA A 33 8.22 -10.20 16.74
N ASN A 34 9.53 -9.98 16.80
CA ASN A 34 10.32 -10.05 18.03
C ASN A 34 10.40 -8.71 18.78
N GLN A 35 9.84 -7.64 18.22
CA GLN A 35 9.82 -6.33 18.86
C GLN A 35 8.52 -6.13 19.64
N ASN A 36 8.63 -5.40 20.75
CA ASN A 36 7.46 -4.93 21.47
C ASN A 36 6.99 -3.61 20.84
N PRO A 37 5.68 -3.42 20.64
CA PRO A 37 5.16 -2.13 20.23
C PRO A 37 5.62 -1.04 21.20
N PRO A 38 5.97 0.16 20.70
CA PRO A 38 6.29 1.30 21.55
C PRO A 38 5.18 1.52 22.57
N LYS A 39 5.55 1.80 23.83
CA LYS A 39 4.56 2.14 24.87
C LYS A 39 3.86 3.43 24.46
N ALA A 40 2.54 3.40 24.33
CA ALA A 40 1.76 4.59 24.03
C ALA A 40 2.07 5.71 25.05
N SER A 41 2.38 6.91 24.55
CA SER A 41 2.62 8.08 25.39
C SER A 41 1.35 8.42 26.16
N ARG A 42 1.43 8.50 27.50
CA ARG A 42 0.30 8.83 28.40
C ARG A 42 0.09 10.34 28.57
N LYS A 43 0.81 11.18 27.81
CA LYS A 43 0.69 12.64 27.91
C LYS A 43 -0.55 13.12 27.16
N LYS A 44 -1.47 13.78 27.87
CA LYS A 44 -2.72 14.32 27.29
C LYS A 44 -2.48 15.30 26.13
N GLU A 45 -1.33 16.00 26.10
CA GLU A 45 -1.02 16.98 25.04
C GLU A 45 -0.71 16.36 23.67
N THR A 46 -0.37 15.07 23.61
CA THR A 46 -0.03 14.35 22.36
C THR A 46 -1.13 13.38 21.90
N ALA A 47 -2.12 13.11 22.74
CA ALA A 47 -3.17 12.11 22.47
C ALA A 47 -4.22 12.56 21.43
N HIS A 48 -4.35 13.87 21.18
CA HIS A 48 -5.43 14.44 20.36
C HIS A 48 -4.95 15.04 19.02
N ARG A 49 -3.67 14.93 18.68
CA ARG A 49 -3.06 15.71 17.57
C ARG A 49 -3.05 15.02 16.20
N PHE A 50 -3.41 13.74 16.12
CA PHE A 50 -3.37 12.96 14.87
C PHE A 50 -4.58 12.06 14.76
N THR A 51 -5.08 11.93 13.53
CA THR A 51 -6.37 11.30 13.27
C THR A 51 -6.35 9.80 13.56
N ARG A 52 -5.28 9.06 13.19
CA ARG A 52 -5.12 7.61 13.47
C ARG A 52 -3.65 7.17 13.42
N VAL A 53 -3.17 6.51 14.47
CA VAL A 53 -1.91 5.75 14.48
C VAL A 53 -2.23 4.28 14.69
N ASP A 54 -1.97 3.46 13.69
CA ASP A 54 -2.17 2.01 13.76
C ASP A 54 -0.83 1.31 14.06
N PHE A 55 -0.77 0.49 15.12
CA PHE A 55 0.37 -0.41 15.35
C PHE A 55 0.08 -1.78 14.74
N GLN A 56 0.85 -2.13 13.71
CA GLN A 56 0.78 -3.42 13.04
C GLN A 56 2.01 -4.25 13.39
N LYS A 57 1.85 -5.12 14.38
CA LYS A 57 2.84 -6.15 14.68
C LYS A 57 2.73 -7.25 13.63
N ILE A 58 3.83 -7.53 12.93
CA ILE A 58 3.87 -8.57 11.90
C ILE A 58 3.99 -9.95 12.55
N GLU A 59 3.47 -10.97 11.86
CA GLU A 59 3.57 -12.38 12.27
C GLU A 59 4.75 -13.04 11.55
N GLY A 60 5.50 -13.87 12.26
CA GLY A 60 6.66 -14.58 11.71
C GLY A 60 7.94 -13.75 11.65
N THR A 61 9.07 -14.45 11.50
CA THR A 61 10.40 -13.87 11.43
C THR A 61 11.00 -14.13 10.06
N GLY A 62 11.42 -13.08 9.36
CA GLY A 62 12.07 -13.20 8.06
C GLY A 62 12.78 -11.88 7.74
N LYS A 63 13.90 -11.98 6.99
CA LYS A 63 14.79 -10.84 6.73
C LYS A 63 14.08 -9.59 6.19
N ASN A 64 13.03 -9.79 5.39
CA ASN A 64 12.25 -8.73 4.75
C ASN A 64 10.76 -8.79 5.11
N ALA A 65 10.40 -9.49 6.20
CA ALA A 65 9.00 -9.74 6.52
C ALA A 65 8.23 -8.43 6.70
N LEU A 66 8.83 -7.46 7.39
CA LEU A 66 8.26 -6.13 7.59
C LEU A 66 8.10 -5.38 6.26
N ASP A 67 9.12 -5.42 5.41
CA ASP A 67 9.13 -4.73 4.12
C ASP A 67 7.98 -5.18 3.22
N PHE A 68 7.65 -6.47 3.22
CA PHE A 68 6.51 -6.99 2.46
C PHE A 68 5.17 -6.45 2.96
N HIS A 69 5.01 -6.22 4.27
CA HIS A 69 3.80 -5.58 4.79
C HIS A 69 3.69 -4.11 4.35
N ILE A 70 4.81 -3.38 4.32
CA ILE A 70 4.85 -2.00 3.81
C ILE A 70 4.55 -1.98 2.31
N ALA A 71 5.20 -2.83 1.53
CA ALA A 71 4.97 -2.96 0.09
C ALA A 71 3.51 -3.29 -0.24
N PHE A 72 2.92 -4.23 0.50
CA PHE A 72 1.50 -4.57 0.40
C PHE A 72 0.60 -3.37 0.69
N GLN A 73 0.90 -2.57 1.72
CA GLN A 73 0.11 -1.39 2.05
C GLN A 73 0.24 -0.29 0.99
N LEU A 74 1.42 -0.10 0.40
CA LEU A 74 1.61 0.80 -0.74
C LEU A 74 0.77 0.35 -1.94
N GLY A 75 0.86 -0.92 -2.32
CA GLY A 75 0.06 -1.51 -3.40
C GLY A 75 -1.45 -1.39 -3.17
N ARG A 76 -1.91 -1.48 -1.93
CA ARG A 76 -3.33 -1.23 -1.61
C ARG A 76 -3.71 0.25 -1.69
N THR A 77 -2.78 1.15 -1.41
CA THR A 77 -3.08 2.59 -1.35
C THR A 77 -3.19 3.17 -2.75
N ILE A 78 -2.36 2.74 -3.71
CA ILE A 78 -2.50 3.14 -5.11
C ILE A 78 -3.88 2.75 -5.68
N GLU A 79 -4.41 1.58 -5.34
CA GLU A 79 -5.72 1.11 -5.81
C GLU A 79 -6.91 1.84 -5.17
N THR A 80 -6.80 2.20 -3.89
CA THR A 80 -7.97 2.68 -3.11
C THR A 80 -7.98 4.20 -2.90
N ALA A 81 -6.82 4.84 -2.94
CA ALA A 81 -6.67 6.28 -2.72
C ALA A 81 -5.38 6.80 -3.39
N PRO A 82 -5.29 6.77 -4.73
CA PRO A 82 -4.08 7.12 -5.49
C PRO A 82 -3.58 8.55 -5.21
N ASP A 83 -4.47 9.46 -4.83
CA ASP A 83 -4.15 10.85 -4.46
C ASP A 83 -3.46 10.99 -3.09
N THR A 84 -3.30 9.88 -2.34
CA THR A 84 -2.65 9.87 -1.01
C THR A 84 -1.14 9.99 -1.18
N LEU A 85 -0.55 11.00 -0.54
CA LEU A 85 0.91 11.09 -0.45
C LEU A 85 1.43 10.03 0.53
N CYS A 86 2.13 9.02 0.01
CA CYS A 86 2.72 7.96 0.82
C CYS A 86 4.17 8.27 1.18
N ILE A 87 4.49 8.19 2.47
CA ILE A 87 5.83 8.46 2.98
C ILE A 87 6.29 7.22 3.74
N VAL A 88 7.35 6.59 3.27
CA VAL A 88 7.99 5.46 3.97
C VAL A 88 9.11 5.99 4.85
N LEU A 89 8.98 5.85 6.16
CA LEU A 89 10.05 6.16 7.11
C LEU A 89 10.89 4.90 7.35
N SER A 90 12.00 4.78 6.60
CA SER A 90 12.99 3.71 6.71
C SER A 90 14.34 4.19 6.15
N LYS A 91 15.46 3.73 6.73
CA LYS A 91 16.79 3.91 6.15
C LYS A 91 17.15 2.78 5.17
N ASP A 92 16.29 1.78 5.00
CA ASP A 92 16.51 0.76 3.98
C ASP A 92 16.21 1.33 2.59
N LYS A 93 17.21 1.29 1.71
CA LYS A 93 17.10 1.69 0.31
C LYS A 93 16.41 0.62 -0.55
N GLY A 94 16.14 -0.57 0.00
CA GLY A 94 15.40 -1.64 -0.65
C GLY A 94 14.01 -1.23 -1.14
N PHE A 95 13.39 -0.21 -0.54
CA PHE A 95 12.11 0.34 -1.00
C PHE A 95 12.22 1.22 -2.25
N ASP A 96 13.39 1.80 -2.54
CA ASP A 96 13.54 2.83 -3.58
C ASP A 96 13.08 2.35 -4.97
N PRO A 97 13.37 1.10 -5.43
CA PRO A 97 12.84 0.59 -6.70
C PRO A 97 11.31 0.54 -6.75
N LEU A 98 10.66 0.09 -5.68
CA LEU A 98 9.19 0.02 -5.59
C LEU A 98 8.57 1.41 -5.61
N LEU A 99 9.11 2.34 -4.83
CA LEU A 99 8.61 3.72 -4.79
C LEU A 99 8.75 4.40 -6.15
N ASN A 100 9.87 4.20 -6.85
CA ASN A 100 10.04 4.74 -8.20
C ASN A 100 9.02 4.17 -9.19
N HIS A 101 8.73 2.87 -9.11
CA HIS A 101 7.71 2.24 -9.95
C HIS A 101 6.30 2.79 -9.64
N LEU A 102 5.93 2.92 -8.37
CA LEU A 102 4.63 3.49 -7.97
C LEU A 102 4.47 4.96 -8.39
N ASN A 103 5.53 5.77 -8.31
CA ASN A 103 5.51 7.15 -8.80
C ASN A 103 5.28 7.26 -10.31
N LYS A 104 5.86 6.34 -11.10
CA LYS A 104 5.60 6.28 -12.55
C LYS A 104 4.14 5.94 -12.86
N ASN A 105 3.52 5.13 -12.00
CA ASN A 105 2.12 4.73 -12.08
C ASN A 105 1.13 5.72 -11.44
N GLY A 106 1.54 6.98 -11.22
CA GLY A 106 0.63 8.04 -10.79
C GLY A 106 0.38 8.13 -9.28
N MET A 107 1.09 7.35 -8.45
CA MET A 107 1.03 7.47 -6.99
C MET A 107 2.12 8.38 -6.46
N GLN A 108 1.80 9.36 -5.63
CA GLN A 108 2.84 10.18 -4.98
C GLN A 108 3.43 9.44 -3.78
N CYS A 109 4.68 8.98 -3.88
CA CYS A 109 5.34 8.34 -2.75
C CYS A 109 6.83 8.64 -2.63
N ARG A 110 7.36 8.65 -1.40
CA ARG A 110 8.78 8.89 -1.14
C ARG A 110 9.26 8.19 0.12
N ARG A 111 10.57 7.94 0.19
CA ARG A 111 11.23 7.48 1.42
C ARG A 111 11.88 8.64 2.14
N ILE A 112 11.87 8.59 3.47
CA ILE A 112 12.60 9.49 4.36
C ILE A 112 13.40 8.68 5.36
N ASN A 113 14.59 9.17 5.75
CA ASN A 113 15.40 8.48 6.76
C ASN A 113 15.03 8.92 8.18
N SER A 114 14.54 10.15 8.34
CA SER A 114 14.04 10.70 9.60
C SER A 114 12.81 11.56 9.39
N LEU A 115 12.04 11.77 10.47
CA LEU A 115 10.91 12.69 10.47
C LEU A 115 11.31 14.17 10.26
N ASP A 116 12.60 14.52 10.37
CA ASP A 116 13.07 15.88 10.04
C ASP A 116 12.96 16.17 8.53
N GLU A 117 12.92 15.13 7.69
CA GLU A 117 12.77 15.24 6.24
C GLU A 117 11.29 15.38 5.80
N LEU A 118 10.37 15.48 6.75
CA LEU A 118 8.98 15.87 6.52
C LEU A 118 8.92 17.38 6.22
N VAL A 119 9.40 17.78 5.04
CA VAL A 119 9.12 19.11 4.51
C VAL A 119 7.66 19.12 4.03
N PRO A 120 6.83 20.10 4.44
CA PRO A 120 5.50 20.24 3.88
C PRO A 120 5.63 20.50 2.38
N VAL A 121 5.22 19.52 1.57
CA VAL A 121 5.08 19.73 0.14
C VAL A 121 3.87 20.65 0.00
N VAL A 122 4.13 21.91 -0.36
CA VAL A 122 3.07 22.89 -0.61
C VAL A 122 2.36 22.48 -1.89
N ILE A 123 1.36 21.61 -1.78
CA ILE A 123 0.43 21.32 -2.88
C ILE A 123 -0.77 22.23 -2.66
N GLN A 124 -0.88 23.26 -3.50
CA GLN A 124 -2.06 24.11 -3.54
C GLN A 124 -3.25 23.27 -4.02
N VAL A 125 -4.15 22.90 -3.11
CA VAL A 125 -5.47 22.37 -3.49
C VAL A 125 -6.53 23.13 -2.71
N ALA A 126 -7.47 23.70 -3.46
CA ALA A 126 -8.54 24.58 -3.01
C ALA A 126 -9.40 24.00 -1.87
N SER A 127 -9.95 24.91 -1.08
CA SER A 127 -10.77 24.71 0.13
C SER A 127 -12.01 23.83 -0.08
N VAL A 128 -12.25 22.89 0.83
CA VAL A 128 -13.56 22.26 1.03
C VAL A 128 -13.83 22.08 2.52
N GLU A 129 -15.08 22.36 2.90
CA GLU A 129 -15.61 22.53 4.26
C GLU A 129 -15.56 21.28 5.16
N ALA A 130 -15.70 21.51 6.47
CA ALA A 130 -15.55 20.53 7.55
C ALA A 130 -16.65 19.45 7.59
N VAL A 131 -16.27 18.22 7.95
CA VAL A 131 -17.16 17.04 8.09
C VAL A 131 -17.11 16.52 9.54
N PRO A 132 -18.24 16.09 10.14
CA PRO A 132 -18.37 15.90 11.60
C PRO A 132 -17.78 14.58 12.13
N ALA A 133 -17.76 14.46 13.46
CA ALA A 133 -17.18 13.36 14.23
C ALA A 133 -17.67 11.96 13.75
N ILE A 134 -16.71 11.13 13.35
CA ILE A 134 -16.96 9.80 12.77
C ILE A 134 -17.11 8.77 13.91
N GLU A 135 -18.22 8.02 13.91
CA GLU A 135 -18.41 6.83 14.74
C GLU A 135 -17.31 5.80 14.45
N VAL A 136 -16.60 5.37 15.49
CA VAL A 136 -15.45 4.47 15.36
C VAL A 136 -15.94 3.03 15.14
N ILE A 137 -15.83 2.55 13.90
CA ILE A 137 -16.18 1.16 13.55
C ILE A 137 -15.02 0.23 13.87
N VAL A 138 -15.29 -0.85 14.62
CA VAL A 138 -14.30 -1.85 15.06
C VAL A 138 -14.45 -3.12 14.24
N CYS A 139 -13.33 -3.70 13.80
CA CYS A 139 -13.34 -4.96 13.07
C CYS A 139 -13.80 -6.13 13.96
N LYS A 140 -14.83 -6.86 13.52
CA LYS A 140 -15.36 -8.02 14.25
C LYS A 140 -14.40 -9.23 14.28
N ARG A 141 -13.42 -9.29 13.37
CA ARG A 141 -12.46 -10.40 13.28
C ARG A 141 -11.24 -10.20 14.18
N CYS A 142 -10.62 -9.02 14.16
CA CYS A 142 -9.39 -8.76 14.91
C CYS A 142 -9.56 -7.75 16.05
N HIS A 143 -10.79 -7.26 16.26
CA HIS A 143 -11.15 -6.31 17.32
C HIS A 143 -10.37 -4.99 17.32
N LYS A 144 -9.75 -4.61 16.19
CA LYS A 144 -9.05 -3.34 16.04
C LYS A 144 -9.94 -2.30 15.34
N ALA A 145 -9.81 -1.04 15.73
CA ALA A 145 -10.49 0.12 15.14
C ALA A 145 -9.84 0.64 13.84
N SER A 146 -9.05 -0.21 13.20
CA SER A 146 -8.28 0.07 11.98
C SER A 146 -9.12 -0.26 10.75
N THR A 147 -10.29 0.37 10.61
CA THR A 147 -11.15 0.19 9.43
C THR A 147 -11.14 1.44 8.55
N ILE A 148 -11.25 1.23 7.24
CA ILE A 148 -11.46 2.29 6.24
C ILE A 148 -12.73 2.00 5.47
N GLU A 149 -13.40 3.07 5.04
CA GLU A 149 -14.51 2.95 4.09
C GLU A 149 -13.98 2.37 2.77
N HIS A 150 -14.74 1.44 2.18
CA HIS A 150 -14.43 0.84 0.89
C HIS A 150 -15.73 0.42 0.20
N HIS A 151 -16.17 1.23 -0.76
CA HIS A 151 -17.37 1.02 -1.58
C HIS A 151 -18.64 0.74 -0.75
N GLY A 152 -18.94 1.57 0.24
CA GLY A 152 -20.06 1.43 1.18
C GLY A 152 -19.80 0.46 2.34
N GLY A 153 -18.69 -0.27 2.31
CA GLY A 153 -18.26 -1.18 3.38
C GLY A 153 -17.19 -0.59 4.28
N GLN A 154 -16.73 -1.38 5.24
CA GLN A 154 -15.59 -1.07 6.10
C GLN A 154 -14.57 -2.17 6.01
N TRP A 155 -13.44 -1.91 5.36
CA TRP A 155 -12.32 -2.83 5.27
C TRP A 155 -11.36 -2.65 6.44
N CYS A 156 -11.05 -3.73 7.16
CA CYS A 156 -10.05 -3.71 8.22
C CYS A 156 -8.64 -3.76 7.63
N THR A 157 -7.88 -2.67 7.82
CA THR A 157 -6.49 -2.58 7.38
C THR A 157 -5.55 -3.46 8.19
N ASN A 158 -5.95 -3.91 9.38
CA ASN A 158 -5.11 -4.80 10.19
C ASN A 158 -5.16 -6.27 9.77
N CYS A 159 -6.35 -6.82 9.47
CA CYS A 159 -6.50 -8.25 9.17
C CYS A 159 -6.91 -8.54 7.72
N GLY A 160 -7.07 -7.51 6.89
CA GLY A 160 -7.46 -7.69 5.49
C GLY A 160 -8.86 -8.29 5.33
N CYS A 161 -9.78 -7.96 6.22
CA CYS A 161 -11.16 -8.45 6.17
C CYS A 161 -12.14 -7.30 6.26
N PHE A 162 -13.27 -7.42 5.59
CA PHE A 162 -14.38 -6.50 5.76
C PHE A 162 -14.97 -6.61 7.18
N ALA A 163 -14.88 -5.54 7.97
CA ALA A 163 -15.67 -5.33 9.18
C ALA A 163 -17.16 -5.14 8.84
N SER A 164 -17.44 -4.49 7.71
CA SER A 164 -18.73 -4.57 7.00
C SER A 164 -18.47 -4.71 5.49
N PRO A 165 -19.21 -5.58 4.79
CA PRO A 165 -18.96 -5.84 3.37
C PRO A 165 -19.23 -4.60 2.50
N PRO A 166 -18.58 -4.48 1.32
CA PRO A 166 -18.84 -3.41 0.39
C PRO A 166 -20.25 -3.57 -0.21
N ASP A 167 -20.89 -2.45 -0.52
CA ASP A 167 -22.07 -2.43 -1.38
C ASP A 167 -21.64 -2.79 -2.80
N LYS A 168 -22.22 -3.87 -3.30
CA LYS A 168 -21.97 -4.37 -4.66
C LYS A 168 -22.26 -3.30 -5.71
N LYS A 169 -23.27 -2.45 -5.51
CA LYS A 169 -23.63 -1.40 -6.48
C LYS A 169 -22.59 -0.30 -6.60
N LEU A 170 -21.71 -0.17 -5.60
CA LEU A 170 -20.63 0.81 -5.59
C LEU A 170 -19.33 0.25 -6.17
N LEU A 171 -19.27 -1.05 -6.50
CA LEU A 171 -18.07 -1.64 -7.08
C LEU A 171 -17.77 -1.02 -8.45
N PRO A 172 -16.51 -0.65 -8.74
CA PRO A 172 -16.13 -0.06 -10.03
C PRO A 172 -16.49 -0.96 -11.20
N SER A 173 -16.33 -2.27 -11.04
CA SER A 173 -16.66 -3.28 -12.06
C SER A 173 -18.14 -3.36 -12.44
N LEU A 174 -19.02 -2.74 -11.66
CA LEU A 174 -20.46 -2.70 -11.89
C LEU A 174 -20.95 -1.29 -12.26
N GLN A 175 -20.04 -0.32 -12.41
CA GLN A 175 -20.40 1.03 -12.85
C GLN A 175 -20.56 1.08 -14.39
N PRO A 176 -21.54 1.85 -14.91
CA PRO A 176 -21.67 2.09 -16.34
C PRO A 176 -20.39 2.73 -16.90
N GLY A 177 -19.84 2.18 -17.98
CA GLY A 177 -18.60 2.66 -18.59
C GLY A 177 -17.33 2.06 -17.97
N PHE A 178 -17.44 1.12 -17.03
CA PHE A 178 -16.33 0.25 -16.68
C PHE A 178 -16.01 -0.66 -17.87
N GLU A 179 -14.97 -0.31 -18.61
CA GLU A 179 -14.27 -1.24 -19.46
C GLU A 179 -13.12 -1.81 -18.63
N ASP A 180 -13.10 -3.13 -18.47
CA ASP A 180 -11.87 -3.81 -18.09
C ASP A 180 -10.88 -3.44 -19.20
N ARG A 181 -9.96 -2.51 -18.92
CA ARG A 181 -8.90 -2.17 -19.87
C ARG A 181 -8.23 -3.51 -20.12
N SER A 182 -8.48 -4.10 -21.29
CA SER A 182 -7.63 -5.17 -21.79
C SER A 182 -6.21 -4.67 -21.56
N ARG A 183 -5.33 -5.56 -21.11
CA ARG A 183 -3.93 -5.29 -20.75
C ARG A 183 -3.13 -4.81 -21.98
N ASP A 184 -3.55 -3.71 -22.57
CA ASP A 184 -3.07 -3.17 -23.80
C ASP A 184 -2.54 -1.78 -23.47
N ALA A 185 -1.21 -1.76 -23.29
CA ALA A 185 -0.29 -0.79 -23.87
C ALA A 185 0.57 0.07 -22.92
N GLU A 186 0.35 0.15 -21.61
CA GLU A 186 1.19 1.02 -20.77
C GLU A 186 1.57 0.39 -19.43
N GLU A 187 2.40 -0.65 -19.51
CA GLU A 187 3.59 -0.90 -18.67
C GLU A 187 4.06 -2.35 -18.88
N ASP A 188 4.35 -2.71 -20.14
CA ASP A 188 5.01 -3.99 -20.42
C ASP A 188 6.48 -3.89 -19.99
N TYR A 189 6.77 -4.35 -18.78
CA TYR A 189 8.07 -4.95 -18.49
C TYR A 189 8.15 -6.31 -19.19
N ALA A 190 7.91 -6.33 -20.51
CA ALA A 190 7.97 -7.52 -21.33
C ALA A 190 9.30 -8.22 -21.05
N ILE A 191 9.24 -9.37 -20.40
CA ILE A 191 10.43 -10.15 -20.09
C ILE A 191 10.82 -10.81 -21.40
N TYR A 192 11.75 -10.19 -22.13
CA TYR A 192 12.31 -10.81 -23.33
C TYR A 192 13.31 -11.87 -22.93
N SER A 193 13.06 -13.11 -23.34
CA SER A 193 13.97 -14.24 -23.15
C SER A 193 13.81 -15.24 -24.29
N VAL A 194 14.73 -16.21 -24.36
CA VAL A 194 14.66 -17.29 -25.34
C VAL A 194 13.62 -18.31 -24.88
N CYS A 195 12.57 -18.47 -25.68
CA CYS A 195 11.57 -19.52 -25.48
C CYS A 195 12.20 -20.90 -25.74
N GLY A 196 12.05 -21.85 -24.80
CA GLY A 196 12.53 -23.22 -24.93
C GLY A 196 11.88 -24.02 -26.07
N TRP A 197 10.75 -23.53 -26.60
CA TRP A 197 9.95 -24.25 -27.60
C TRP A 197 10.13 -23.73 -29.03
N CYS A 198 10.09 -22.42 -29.26
CA CYS A 198 10.35 -21.84 -30.59
C CYS A 198 11.79 -21.36 -30.77
N HIS A 199 12.60 -21.38 -29.69
CA HIS A 199 13.98 -20.90 -29.65
C HIS A 199 14.16 -19.44 -30.12
N GLN A 200 13.08 -18.67 -30.15
CA GLN A 200 13.13 -17.24 -30.47
C GLN A 200 13.29 -16.43 -29.17
N ASN A 201 14.09 -15.37 -29.24
CA ASN A 201 14.04 -14.32 -28.23
C ASN A 201 12.76 -13.52 -28.44
N THR A 202 11.82 -13.67 -27.52
CA THR A 202 10.45 -13.16 -27.69
C THR A 202 9.90 -12.69 -26.36
N ASP A 203 8.76 -12.01 -26.41
CA ASP A 203 8.06 -11.57 -25.22
C ASP A 203 7.51 -12.78 -24.46
N MET A 204 7.93 -12.91 -23.20
CA MET A 204 7.50 -13.99 -22.31
C MET A 204 6.27 -13.60 -21.47
N THR A 205 5.70 -12.42 -21.69
CA THR A 205 4.43 -12.01 -21.07
C THR A 205 3.33 -13.00 -21.44
N GLY A 206 2.67 -13.56 -20.43
CA GLY A 206 1.70 -14.64 -20.62
C GLY A 206 2.31 -16.00 -21.00
N GLY A 207 3.63 -16.17 -20.93
CA GLY A 207 4.31 -17.45 -21.04
C GLY A 207 4.13 -18.34 -19.80
N ILE A 208 4.43 -19.63 -19.94
CA ILE A 208 4.44 -20.62 -18.85
C ILE A 208 5.88 -21.07 -18.62
N TYR A 209 6.21 -21.34 -17.37
CA TYR A 209 7.46 -21.98 -16.98
C TYR A 209 7.13 -23.37 -16.47
N ASP A 210 7.71 -24.39 -17.11
CA ASP A 210 7.49 -25.79 -16.76
C ASP A 210 8.80 -26.58 -16.90
N ASP A 211 9.08 -27.47 -15.95
CA ASP A 211 10.28 -28.34 -15.90
C ASP A 211 11.63 -27.67 -16.22
N GLY A 212 11.80 -26.40 -15.84
CA GLY A 212 13.06 -25.68 -16.04
C GLY A 212 13.11 -24.81 -17.29
N GLU A 213 12.10 -24.91 -18.16
CA GLU A 213 12.05 -24.23 -19.46
C GLU A 213 10.89 -23.25 -19.54
N TRP A 214 11.12 -22.12 -20.22
CA TRP A 214 10.07 -21.16 -20.50
C TRP A 214 9.43 -21.40 -21.87
N MET A 215 8.11 -21.41 -21.95
CA MET A 215 7.32 -21.42 -23.18
C MET A 215 6.59 -20.08 -23.34
N CYS A 216 6.79 -19.39 -24.46
CA CYS A 216 6.16 -18.08 -24.70
C CYS A 216 4.64 -18.22 -24.98
N GLY A 217 3.90 -17.11 -24.79
CA GLY A 217 2.46 -17.04 -25.06
C GLY A 217 2.05 -17.53 -26.45
N GLY A 218 2.87 -17.23 -27.47
CA GLY A 218 2.66 -17.69 -28.84
C GLY A 218 2.77 -19.22 -29.01
N CYS A 219 3.69 -19.87 -28.30
CA CYS A 219 3.82 -21.33 -28.30
C CYS A 219 2.65 -21.99 -27.57
N ILE A 220 2.24 -21.45 -26.43
CA ILE A 220 1.08 -21.93 -25.67
C ILE A 220 -0.17 -21.88 -26.54
N GLY A 221 -0.44 -20.75 -27.18
CA GLY A 221 -1.62 -20.58 -28.03
C GLY A 221 -1.64 -21.50 -29.25
N ARG A 222 -0.48 -21.98 -29.71
CA ARG A 222 -0.37 -23.01 -30.77
C ARG A 222 -0.56 -24.42 -30.24
N TYR A 223 -0.14 -24.70 -29.01
CA TYR A 223 -0.21 -26.03 -28.39
C TYR A 223 -1.58 -26.33 -27.76
N ALA A 224 -2.30 -25.28 -27.34
CA ALA A 224 -3.65 -25.38 -26.76
C ALA A 224 -4.77 -25.47 -27.82
N ARG A 225 -4.44 -25.54 -29.12
CA ARG A 225 -5.39 -25.72 -30.22
C ARG A 225 -5.37 -27.13 -30.77
#